data_AF-A0A381W7H7-F1
#
_entry.id   AF-A0A381W7H7-F1
#
_cell.length_a   1.000
_cell.length_b   1.000
_cell.length_c   1.000
_cell.angle_alpha   90.00
_cell.angle_beta   90.00
_cell.angle_gamma   90.00
#
_symmetry.space_group_name_H-M   'P 1'
#
loop_
_entity.id
_entity.type
_entity.pdbx_description
1 polymer ?
#
loop_
_entity_poly.entity_id
_entity_poly.type
_entity_poly.pdbx_seq_one_letter_code
_entity_poly.pdbx_strand_id
1 'polypeptide(L)'
;MTGYCIADDYFQQDVGYDIEVTLNDTDRTLTAIEKLTYTNNSSDTLDFIWFHLWPNAYKSDSSAMAKQFIRLGSTRFLYTKEKDRG
;
A
#
# COMPACT_ATOMS: atom_id res chain seq x y z
N MET A 1 -44.38 1.44 -23.91
CA MET A 1 -43.61 1.71 -22.68
C MET A 1 -42.19 1.25 -22.93
N THR A 2 -41.33 2.13 -23.46
CA THR A 2 -39.92 1.83 -23.71
C THR A 2 -39.10 2.26 -22.50
N GLY A 3 -38.60 1.30 -21.74
CA GLY A 3 -37.70 1.55 -20.61
C GLY A 3 -36.34 2.01 -21.14
N TYR A 4 -35.94 3.21 -20.75
CA TYR A 4 -34.60 3.74 -21.02
C TYR A 4 -33.66 3.19 -19.95
N CYS A 5 -32.83 2.21 -20.32
CA CYS A 5 -31.73 1.76 -19.47
C CYS A 5 -30.61 2.78 -19.63
N ILE A 6 -30.37 3.64 -18.63
CA ILE A 6 -29.11 4.38 -18.58
C ILE A 6 -28.06 3.35 -18.21
N ALA A 7 -27.33 2.83 -19.19
CA ALA A 7 -26.11 2.13 -18.92
C ALA A 7 -25.15 3.20 -18.39
N ASP A 8 -24.81 3.13 -17.10
CA ASP A 8 -23.69 3.91 -16.57
C ASP A 8 -22.47 3.66 -17.48
N ASP A 9 -21.86 4.73 -17.98
CA ASP A 9 -20.75 4.62 -18.92
C ASP A 9 -19.57 4.00 -18.15
N TYR A 10 -19.28 2.73 -18.45
CA TYR A 10 -18.33 1.96 -17.69
C TYR A 10 -16.92 2.54 -17.89
N PHE A 11 -16.27 2.96 -16.79
CA PHE A 11 -14.87 3.36 -16.80
C PHE A 11 -14.02 2.47 -15.88
N GLN A 12 -12.75 2.32 -16.23
CA GLN A 12 -11.75 1.65 -15.42
C GLN A 12 -10.54 2.56 -15.25
N GLN A 13 -10.04 2.70 -14.02
CA GLN A 13 -8.84 3.49 -13.76
C GLN A 13 -7.59 2.74 -14.22
N ASP A 14 -6.63 3.49 -14.77
CA ASP A 14 -5.33 2.94 -15.20
C ASP A 14 -4.23 3.46 -14.29
N VAL A 15 -3.36 2.54 -13.85
CA VAL A 15 -2.25 2.87 -12.94
C VAL A 15 -0.99 2.13 -13.39
N GLY A 16 -0.01 2.89 -13.84
CA GLY A 16 1.32 2.42 -14.18
C GLY A 16 2.30 2.63 -13.03
N TYR A 17 3.14 1.63 -12.78
CA TYR A 17 4.17 1.66 -11.74
C TYR A 17 5.52 1.38 -12.36
N ASP A 18 6.50 2.20 -12.03
CA ASP A 18 7.92 1.96 -12.30
C ASP A 18 8.64 1.96 -10.96
N ILE A 19 9.22 0.83 -10.58
CA ILE A 19 9.80 0.60 -9.27
C ILE A 19 11.24 0.14 -9.44
N GLU A 20 12.16 1.02 -9.10
CA GLU A 20 13.59 0.73 -9.06
C GLU A 20 13.97 0.31 -7.63
N VAL A 21 14.52 -0.89 -7.47
CA VAL A 21 14.88 -1.44 -6.16
C VAL A 21 16.34 -1.91 -6.15
N THR A 22 17.07 -1.51 -5.12
CA THR A 22 18.44 -1.95 -4.85
C THR A 22 18.49 -2.76 -3.56
N LEU A 23 19.05 -3.97 -3.64
CA LEU A 23 19.36 -4.81 -2.49
C LEU A 23 20.80 -4.57 -2.02
N ASN A 24 20.94 -4.25 -0.74
CA ASN A 24 22.21 -4.30 -0.04
C ASN A 24 22.20 -5.52 0.88
N ASP A 25 22.86 -6.59 0.45
CA ASP A 25 22.92 -7.87 1.18
C ASP A 25 23.76 -7.79 2.46
N THR A 26 24.78 -6.92 2.48
CA THR A 26 25.64 -6.72 3.66
C THR A 26 24.86 -6.12 4.82
N ASP A 27 24.09 -5.06 4.53
CA ASP A 27 23.28 -4.37 5.53
C ASP A 27 21.87 -4.95 5.64
N ARG A 28 21.52 -5.92 4.78
CA ARG A 28 20.19 -6.54 4.65
C ARG A 28 19.09 -5.50 4.48
N THR A 29 19.33 -4.52 3.62
CA THR A 29 18.37 -3.44 3.35
C THR A 29 17.95 -3.44 1.89
N LEU A 30 16.71 -3.01 1.65
CA LEU A 30 16.19 -2.68 0.33
C LEU A 30 15.97 -1.17 0.27
N THR A 31 16.53 -0.52 -0.75
CA THR A 31 16.25 0.88 -1.07
C THR A 31 15.48 0.92 -2.39
N ALA A 32 14.35 1.63 -2.42
CA ALA A 32 13.50 1.68 -3.60
C ALA A 32 13.07 3.10 -3.94
N ILE A 33 12.90 3.36 -5.23
CA ILE A 33 12.25 4.54 -5.80
C ILE A 33 11.06 4.06 -6.63
N GLU A 34 9.87 4.56 -6.33
CA GLU A 34 8.65 4.24 -7.07
C GLU A 34 8.13 5.50 -7.76
N LYS A 35 7.86 5.37 -9.06
CA LYS A 35 7.17 6.36 -9.89
C LYS A 35 5.83 5.80 -10.31
N LEU A 36 4.77 6.55 -10.00
CA LEU A 36 3.40 6.18 -10.27
C LEU A 36 2.79 7.12 -11.31
N THR A 37 2.14 6.55 -12.32
CA THR A 37 1.34 7.30 -13.30
C THR A 37 -0.11 6.85 -13.17
N TYR A 38 -0.98 7.77 -12.72
CA TYR A 38 -2.40 7.50 -12.54
C TYR A 38 -3.20 8.23 -13.61
N THR A 39 -4.09 7.51 -14.28
CA THR A 39 -5.02 8.08 -15.27
C THR A 39 -6.44 8.00 -14.71
N ASN A 40 -7.05 9.16 -14.43
CA ASN A 40 -8.46 9.25 -14.04
C ASN A 40 -9.36 9.13 -15.28
N ASN A 41 -10.00 7.98 -15.48
CA ASN A 41 -10.97 7.76 -16.56
C ASN A 41 -12.42 8.02 -16.14
N SER A 42 -12.65 8.44 -14.90
CA SER A 42 -13.99 8.85 -14.45
C SER A 42 -14.38 10.20 -15.04
N SER A 43 -15.68 10.40 -15.26
CA SER A 43 -16.25 11.73 -15.52
C SER A 43 -16.17 12.67 -14.31
N ASP A 44 -15.96 12.12 -13.12
CA ASP A 44 -15.89 12.87 -11.87
C ASP A 44 -14.48 13.38 -11.59
N THR A 45 -14.41 14.52 -10.91
CA THR A 45 -13.14 15.10 -10.46
C THR A 45 -12.57 14.31 -9.29
N LEU A 46 -11.28 13.97 -9.37
CA LEU A 46 -10.57 13.25 -8.32
C LEU A 46 -9.83 14.24 -7.42
N ASP A 47 -10.31 14.42 -6.20
CA ASP A 47 -9.69 15.35 -5.24
C ASP A 47 -8.54 14.74 -4.43
N PHE A 48 -8.60 13.41 -4.18
CA PHE A 48 -7.64 12.72 -3.32
C PHE A 48 -7.31 11.31 -3.83
N ILE A 49 -6.04 10.91 -3.68
CA ILE A 49 -5.58 9.53 -3.87
C ILE A 49 -5.04 9.01 -2.55
N TRP A 50 -5.53 7.86 -2.12
CA TRP A 50 -5.11 7.21 -0.87
C TRP A 50 -4.08 6.12 -1.15
N PHE A 51 -2.96 6.14 -0.44
CA PHE A 51 -1.88 5.15 -0.57
C PHE A 51 -1.68 4.33 0.70
N HIS A 52 -1.39 3.04 0.52
CA HIS A 52 -1.05 2.12 1.58
C HIS A 52 0.48 2.02 1.72
N LEU A 53 1.09 2.86 2.56
CA LEU A 53 2.54 2.87 2.80
C LEU A 53 2.91 1.92 3.96
N TRP A 54 2.90 0.61 3.70
CA TRP A 54 3.20 -0.43 4.69
C TRP A 54 4.68 -0.69 5.05
N PRO A 55 5.72 -0.27 4.29
CA PRO A 55 7.10 -0.64 4.62
C PRO A 55 7.56 -0.19 6.02
N ASN A 56 7.10 0.97 6.50
CA ASN A 56 7.43 1.46 7.85
C ASN A 56 6.62 0.78 8.98
N ALA A 57 5.57 0.02 8.67
CA ALA A 57 4.76 -0.64 9.68
C ALA A 57 5.50 -1.80 10.37
N TYR A 58 6.55 -2.34 9.76
CA TYR A 58 7.39 -3.39 10.35
C TYR A 58 8.60 -2.85 11.12
N LYS A 59 8.90 -1.56 11.00
CA LYS A 59 10.13 -0.94 11.50
C LYS A 59 10.22 -0.84 13.02
N SER A 60 9.10 -0.78 13.74
CA SER A 60 9.11 -0.77 15.20
C SER A 60 7.88 -1.42 15.83
N ASP A 61 8.04 -1.88 17.06
CA ASP A 61 6.97 -2.32 17.98
C ASP A 61 5.99 -1.20 18.38
N SER A 62 6.30 0.05 18.06
CA SER A 62 5.38 1.19 18.24
C SER A 62 4.44 1.42 17.06
N SER A 63 4.63 0.69 15.95
CA SER A 63 3.82 0.84 14.74
C SER A 63 2.34 0.49 14.98
N ALA A 64 1.47 1.04 14.15
CA ALA A 64 0.04 0.73 14.19
C ALA A 64 -0.21 -0.78 14.05
N MET A 65 0.62 -1.48 13.26
CA MET A 65 0.55 -2.93 13.06
C MET A 65 0.97 -3.71 14.31
N ALA A 66 2.07 -3.31 14.97
CA ALA A 66 2.49 -3.95 16.22
C ALA A 66 1.44 -3.78 17.33
N LYS A 67 0.85 -2.58 17.45
CA LYS A 67 -0.27 -2.31 18.36
C LYS A 67 -1.51 -3.17 18.02
N GLN A 68 -1.79 -3.36 16.73
CA GLN A 68 -2.88 -4.23 16.28
C GLN A 68 -2.63 -5.70 16.62
N PHE A 69 -1.40 -6.22 16.43
CA PHE A 69 -1.05 -7.59 16.81
C PHE A 69 -1.16 -7.84 18.32
N ILE A 70 -0.73 -6.87 19.14
CA ILE A 70 -0.92 -6.93 20.59
C ILE A 70 -2.41 -6.97 20.93
N ARG A 71 -3.24 -6.15 20.28
CA ARG A 71 -4.70 -6.11 20.49
C ARG A 71 -5.39 -7.42 20.06
N LEU A 72 -4.85 -8.11 19.06
CA LEU A 72 -5.33 -9.41 18.57
C LEU A 72 -4.76 -10.61 19.35
N GLY A 73 -4.03 -10.38 20.45
CA GLY A 73 -3.50 -11.44 21.31
C GLY A 73 -2.28 -12.18 20.75
N SER A 74 -1.69 -11.70 19.65
CA SER A 74 -0.51 -12.29 19.03
C SER A 74 0.76 -11.65 19.58
N THR A 75 1.44 -12.34 20.50
CA THR A 75 2.74 -11.91 21.07
C THR A 75 3.93 -12.18 20.15
N ARG A 76 3.72 -12.85 19.01
CA ARG A 76 4.78 -13.19 18.04
C ARG A 76 5.62 -11.99 17.64
N PHE A 77 5.03 -10.80 17.52
CA PHE A 77 5.72 -9.57 17.15
C PHE A 77 6.60 -8.98 18.28
N LEU A 78 6.21 -9.19 19.54
CA LEU A 78 6.98 -8.75 20.72
C LEU A 78 8.30 -9.54 20.87
N TYR A 79 8.29 -10.81 20.45
CA TYR A 79 9.45 -11.69 20.55
C TYR A 79 10.33 -11.74 19.30
N THR A 80 9.91 -11.09 18.19
CA THR A 80 10.77 -10.93 17.02
C THR A 80 11.90 -9.96 17.38
N LYS A 81 13.15 -10.45 17.32
CA LYS A 81 14.33 -9.60 17.49
C LYS A 81 14.29 -8.49 16.45
N GLU A 82 14.72 -7.29 16.82
CA GLU A 82 14.71 -6.12 15.93
C GLU A 82 15.33 -6.43 14.55
N LYS A 83 16.45 -7.17 14.52
CA LYS A 83 17.13 -7.63 13.31
C LYS A 83 16.35 -8.59 12.40
N ASP A 84 15.25 -9.16 12.88
CA ASP A 84 14.41 -10.14 12.18
C ASP A 84 13.01 -9.53 11.86
N ARG A 85 12.81 -8.23 12.16
CA ARG A 85 11.60 -7.47 11.81
C ARG A 85 11.83 -6.76 10.48
N GLY A 86 11.16 -7.23 9.41
CA GLY A 86 11.05 -6.53 8.12
C GLY A 86 12.37 -6.31 7.41
#